data_AF-A0A5D4T3S4-F1
#
_entry.id   AF-A0A5D4T3S4-F1
#
_cell.length_a   1.000
_cell.length_b   1.000
_cell.length_c   1.000
_cell.angle_alpha   90.00
_cell.angle_beta   90.00
_cell.angle_gamma   90.00
#
_symmetry.space_group_name_H-M   'P 1'
#
loop_
_entity.id
_entity.type
_entity.pdbx_description
1 polymer ?
#
loop_
_entity_poly.entity_id
_entity_poly.type
_entity_poly.pdbx_seq_one_letter_code
_entity_poly.pdbx_strand_id
1 'polypeptide(L)'
;MSTWILRGESKNVHTNTITYHLDMYELVHINQMKQGDKVYYCDHTDFICICKVNTITMYNQIIITLDVIEQGEPLPLKFVRKLWGLKNLDIFKIEDIKVLALEKDEDEILNTYWKTPGPVECLVKYDYLDIYLFLYSRVAEVWIGDIENQKSKYQFFNAFRKEEHLSIMNWEDFQQFRKQSSFLQTTLPVESFFTEQKAPIERYRQYFLDLLFGDDSIDKRLDSFYKDPIRRLIGFGHKEIGELIHYLFPNFFCRFTNIEIMALERLFKEASSLQSTYTIGSKIYHYQKLINESYLLNKYLNIVGRKTELPIYYEINCFLQYVYDTHSETEKENGVKKEAYKSKEKKKYWIYTIQTGVNTDSFFEEGMLTFNHGKLGNVKNYSSRKEIWNSYRQIYSSKKVPYIETSALYQFCHEMEEDDYVFIKNDKEQIMGLGRVCSPYTFPKFPNSPSFRKIEWIRTGTWTVNGMLFSKKPLVNITANQISLSYLLDIVLDR
;
A
#
# COMPACT_ATOMS: atom_id res chain seq x y z
N MET A 1 -4.45 -23.93 23.04
CA MET A 1 -3.08 -23.78 23.58
C MET A 1 -2.73 -22.33 23.39
N SER A 2 -2.27 -21.67 24.45
CA SER A 2 -1.88 -20.26 24.36
C SER A 2 -0.46 -20.18 23.81
N THR A 3 -0.15 -19.06 23.16
CA THR A 3 1.16 -18.81 22.57
C THR A 3 1.80 -17.60 23.24
N TRP A 4 3.10 -17.69 23.51
CA TRP A 4 3.85 -16.71 24.28
C TRP A 4 5.18 -16.38 23.61
N ILE A 5 5.72 -15.19 23.87
CA ILE A 5 7.12 -14.83 23.58
C ILE A 5 7.88 -14.70 24.90
N LEU A 6 9.06 -15.31 24.97
CA LEU A 6 9.99 -15.17 26.08
C LEU A 6 11.32 -14.62 25.58
N ARG A 7 11.81 -13.54 26.22
CA ARG A 7 13.09 -12.90 25.91
C ARG A 7 14.16 -13.31 26.91
N GLY A 8 15.22 -13.98 26.48
CA GLY A 8 16.30 -14.42 27.35
C GLY A 8 17.68 -14.40 26.70
N GLU A 9 18.71 -14.73 27.47
CA GLU A 9 20.07 -14.82 26.93
C GLU A 9 20.23 -16.05 26.03
N SER A 10 20.96 -15.89 24.91
CA SER A 10 21.20 -16.94 23.92
C SER A 10 22.16 -18.05 24.38
N LYS A 11 22.82 -17.87 25.53
CA LYS A 11 23.83 -18.82 26.06
C LYS A 11 23.28 -20.20 26.43
N ASN A 12 21.95 -20.36 26.55
CA ASN A 12 21.30 -21.60 26.98
C ASN A 12 20.69 -22.45 25.85
N VAL A 13 20.91 -22.13 24.56
CA VAL A 13 20.13 -22.75 23.46
C VAL A 13 20.75 -24.05 22.90
N HIS A 14 21.87 -24.53 23.45
CA HIS A 14 22.52 -25.78 23.02
C HIS A 14 21.98 -27.03 23.73
N THR A 15 21.01 -26.88 24.62
CA THR A 15 20.34 -27.97 25.34
C THR A 15 18.90 -28.12 24.86
N ASN A 16 18.39 -29.35 24.77
CA ASN A 16 16.97 -29.61 24.41
C ASN A 16 15.97 -29.05 25.43
N THR A 17 16.46 -28.58 26.57
CA THR A 17 15.70 -27.95 27.63
C THR A 17 16.28 -26.57 27.95
N ILE A 18 15.42 -25.58 28.11
CA ILE A 18 15.78 -24.22 28.50
C ILE A 18 15.13 -23.93 29.86
N THR A 19 15.95 -23.56 30.84
CA THR A 19 15.49 -23.09 32.15
C THR A 19 15.48 -21.57 32.15
N TYR A 20 14.30 -20.99 32.36
CA TYR A 20 14.09 -19.56 32.32
C TYR A 20 13.67 -19.04 33.70
N HIS A 21 14.36 -18.01 34.18
CA HIS A 21 14.17 -17.45 35.51
C HIS A 21 13.51 -16.08 35.42
N LEU A 22 12.43 -15.90 36.18
CA LEU A 22 11.68 -14.66 36.31
C LEU A 22 11.57 -14.27 37.78
N ASP A 23 11.55 -12.96 38.02
CA ASP A 23 11.28 -12.44 39.35
C ASP A 23 9.79 -12.57 39.69
N MET A 24 9.47 -12.70 40.97
CA MET A 24 8.08 -12.93 41.41
C MET A 24 7.09 -11.83 41.03
N TYR A 25 7.54 -10.59 40.75
CA TYR A 25 6.64 -9.52 40.30
C TYR A 25 6.14 -9.71 38.85
N GLU A 26 6.83 -10.52 38.05
CA GLU A 26 6.43 -10.88 36.67
C GLU A 26 5.24 -11.86 36.64
N LEU A 27 4.83 -12.36 37.81
CA LEU A 27 3.70 -13.30 37.97
C LEU A 27 2.42 -12.81 37.29
N VAL A 28 2.19 -11.49 37.31
CA VAL A 28 1.01 -10.85 36.68
C VAL A 28 0.99 -11.12 35.18
N HIS A 29 2.15 -11.20 34.53
CA HIS A 29 2.28 -11.38 33.09
C HIS A 29 2.17 -12.84 32.63
N ILE A 30 2.35 -13.80 33.53
CA ILE A 30 2.33 -15.25 33.21
C ILE A 30 1.15 -16.01 33.83
N ASN A 31 0.20 -15.31 34.45
CA ASN A 31 -0.88 -15.94 35.23
C ASN A 31 -1.77 -16.90 34.41
N GLN A 32 -1.78 -16.76 33.08
CA GLN A 32 -2.53 -17.63 32.18
C GLN A 32 -1.68 -18.73 31.51
N MET A 33 -0.36 -18.73 31.72
CA MET A 33 0.56 -19.70 31.11
C MET A 33 0.43 -21.06 31.78
N LYS A 34 0.33 -22.12 30.96
CA LYS A 34 0.14 -23.49 31.44
C LYS A 34 1.14 -24.45 30.80
N GLN A 35 1.32 -25.60 31.45
CA GLN A 35 2.04 -26.71 30.85
C GLN A 35 1.43 -27.07 29.49
N GLY A 36 2.29 -27.18 28.49
CA GLY A 36 1.93 -27.50 27.12
C GLY A 36 1.71 -26.31 26.20
N ASP A 37 1.74 -25.08 26.72
CA ASP A 37 1.68 -23.87 25.89
C ASP A 37 2.91 -23.72 24.99
N LYS A 38 2.70 -23.03 23.86
CA LYS A 38 3.74 -22.78 22.85
C LYS A 38 4.50 -21.51 23.21
N VAL A 39 5.82 -21.54 23.06
CA VAL A 39 6.71 -20.41 23.37
C VAL A 39 7.63 -20.13 22.20
N TYR A 40 7.65 -18.88 21.73
CA TYR A 40 8.72 -18.34 20.89
C TYR A 40 9.83 -17.80 21.79
N TYR A 41 10.99 -18.44 21.79
CA TYR A 41 12.15 -17.98 22.54
C TYR A 41 12.99 -17.05 21.67
N CYS A 42 13.27 -15.84 22.18
CA CYS A 42 14.08 -14.84 21.51
C CYS A 42 15.16 -14.28 22.43
N ASP A 43 16.22 -13.72 21.85
CA ASP A 43 17.14 -12.84 22.55
C ASP A 43 16.87 -11.37 22.18
N HIS A 44 17.87 -10.50 22.28
CA HIS A 44 17.74 -9.10 21.91
C HIS A 44 17.83 -8.84 20.39
N THR A 45 18.29 -9.82 19.61
CA THR A 45 18.51 -9.68 18.16
C THR A 45 17.56 -10.54 17.34
N ASP A 46 17.28 -11.77 17.75
CA ASP A 46 16.62 -12.79 16.93
C ASP A 46 15.66 -13.68 17.75
N PHE A 47 14.62 -14.20 17.09
CA PHE A 47 13.92 -15.39 17.56
C PHE A 47 14.76 -16.62 17.23
N ILE A 48 14.97 -17.50 18.21
CA ILE A 48 15.98 -18.56 18.13
C ILE A 48 15.33 -19.95 18.01
N CYS A 49 14.23 -20.20 18.71
CA CYS A 49 13.55 -21.50 18.65
C CYS A 49 12.09 -21.42 19.11
N ILE A 50 11.32 -22.46 18.76
CA ILE A 50 9.99 -22.71 19.30
C ILE A 50 10.09 -23.80 20.37
N CYS A 51 9.53 -23.52 21.55
CA CYS A 51 9.53 -24.40 22.70
C CYS A 51 8.11 -24.71 23.18
N LYS A 52 8.01 -25.71 24.06
CA LYS A 52 6.80 -26.07 24.81
C LYS A 52 7.05 -25.87 26.29
N VAL A 53 6.09 -25.30 27.01
CA VAL A 53 6.17 -25.22 28.47
C VAL A 53 6.08 -26.63 29.06
N ASN A 54 7.11 -27.06 29.78
CA ASN A 54 7.15 -28.35 30.45
C ASN A 54 6.67 -28.21 31.90
N THR A 55 7.32 -27.36 32.69
CA THR A 55 6.96 -27.14 34.09
C THR A 55 7.11 -25.68 34.49
N ILE A 56 6.28 -25.23 35.44
CA ILE A 56 6.38 -23.91 36.06
C ILE A 56 6.44 -24.14 37.56
N THR A 57 7.50 -23.64 38.20
CA THR A 57 7.68 -23.74 39.65
C THR A 57 7.86 -22.36 40.26
N MET A 58 7.24 -22.14 41.42
CA MET A 58 7.21 -20.83 42.09
C MET A 58 7.60 -21.02 43.56
N TYR A 59 8.81 -20.57 43.90
CA TYR A 59 9.28 -20.53 45.29
C TYR A 59 9.74 -19.10 45.63
N ASN A 60 11.03 -18.80 45.43
CA ASN A 60 11.59 -17.45 45.59
C ASN A 60 11.68 -16.69 44.27
N GLN A 61 11.67 -17.43 43.16
CA GLN A 61 11.64 -16.96 41.78
C GLN A 61 10.71 -17.88 41.01
N ILE A 62 10.23 -17.40 39.87
CA ILE A 62 9.47 -18.21 38.93
C ILE A 62 10.49 -18.89 38.00
N ILE A 63 10.45 -20.22 37.97
CA ILE A 63 11.30 -21.02 37.09
C ILE A 63 10.38 -21.72 36.10
N ILE A 64 10.57 -21.40 34.82
CA ILE A 64 9.86 -22.02 33.70
C ILE A 64 10.85 -22.93 32.98
N THR A 65 10.51 -24.22 32.89
CA THR A 65 11.28 -25.19 32.12
C THR A 65 10.60 -25.39 30.78
N LEU A 66 11.35 -25.18 29.70
CA LEU A 66 10.88 -25.26 28.32
C LEU A 66 11.56 -26.42 27.60
N ASP A 67 10.81 -27.22 26.84
CA ASP A 67 11.35 -28.22 25.94
C ASP A 67 11.40 -27.65 24.52
N VAL A 68 12.57 -27.68 23.87
CA VAL A 68 12.74 -27.17 22.51
C VAL A 68 12.07 -28.13 21.52
N ILE A 69 11.11 -27.62 20.74
CA ILE A 69 10.39 -28.41 19.73
C ILE A 69 11.05 -28.24 18.36
N GLU A 70 11.38 -27.00 18.01
CA GLU A 70 11.86 -26.64 16.68
C GLU A 70 12.99 -25.62 16.77
N GLN A 71 14.17 -25.98 16.24
CA GLN A 71 15.27 -25.06 16.01
C GLN A 71 15.32 -24.75 14.51
N GLY A 72 14.98 -23.52 14.16
CA GLY A 72 14.98 -23.00 12.80
C GLY A 72 16.15 -22.03 12.57
N GLU A 73 16.20 -21.43 11.38
CA GLU A 73 17.08 -20.27 11.18
C GLU A 73 16.64 -19.10 12.07
N PRO A 74 17.59 -18.39 12.72
CA PRO A 74 17.24 -17.26 13.57
C PRO A 74 16.45 -16.20 12.79
N LEU A 75 15.29 -15.82 13.33
CA LEU A 75 14.39 -14.85 12.72
C LEU A 75 14.66 -13.44 13.31
N PRO A 76 15.25 -12.50 12.55
CA PRO A 76 15.75 -11.26 13.16
C PRO A 76 14.65 -10.27 13.57
N LEU A 77 14.66 -9.85 14.83
CA LEU A 77 13.72 -8.88 15.42
C LEU A 77 13.69 -7.56 14.65
N LYS A 78 14.84 -7.16 14.06
CA LYS A 78 14.95 -5.93 13.24
C LYS A 78 13.98 -5.92 12.05
N PHE A 79 13.62 -7.10 11.54
CA PHE A 79 12.68 -7.29 10.44
C PHE A 79 11.27 -7.59 10.96
N VAL A 80 11.13 -8.46 11.97
CA VAL A 80 9.81 -8.81 12.54
C VAL A 80 9.05 -7.58 13.02
N ARG A 81 9.75 -6.60 13.63
CA ARG A 81 9.14 -5.33 14.07
C ARG A 81 8.60 -4.43 12.94
N LYS A 82 8.91 -4.73 11.68
CA LYS A 82 8.40 -4.00 10.51
C LYS A 82 7.17 -4.66 9.90
N LEU A 83 6.92 -5.93 10.23
CA LEU A 83 5.81 -6.70 9.67
C LEU A 83 4.47 -6.14 10.14
N TRP A 84 3.53 -6.05 9.21
CA TRP A 84 2.15 -5.68 9.52
C TRP A 84 1.53 -6.74 10.46
N GLY A 85 0.77 -6.32 11.47
CA GLY A 85 0.25 -7.19 12.53
C GLY A 85 1.21 -7.32 13.73
N LEU A 86 2.52 -7.47 13.50
CA LEU A 86 3.50 -7.67 14.60
C LEU A 86 4.21 -6.39 15.05
N LYS A 87 4.28 -5.35 14.20
CA LYS A 87 5.03 -4.10 14.48
C LYS A 87 4.67 -3.38 15.79
N ASN A 88 3.48 -3.66 16.33
CA ASN A 88 2.95 -2.99 17.52
C ASN A 88 3.10 -3.81 18.80
N LEU A 89 3.70 -5.02 18.75
CA LEU A 89 3.95 -5.82 19.95
C LEU A 89 4.80 -5.03 20.96
N ASP A 90 4.38 -5.04 22.22
CA ASP A 90 5.04 -4.23 23.26
C ASP A 90 6.47 -4.68 23.54
N ILE A 91 6.77 -5.96 23.30
CA ILE A 91 8.13 -6.50 23.38
C ILE A 91 9.09 -5.78 22.44
N PHE A 92 8.63 -5.19 21.33
CA PHE A 92 9.49 -4.39 20.43
C PHE A 92 9.64 -2.93 20.86
N LYS A 93 8.80 -2.44 21.77
CA LYS A 93 8.78 -1.05 22.23
C LYS A 93 9.50 -0.85 23.56
N ILE A 94 9.43 -1.85 24.45
CA ILE A 94 9.96 -1.81 25.81
C ILE A 94 10.97 -2.94 25.97
N GLU A 95 12.23 -2.58 26.26
CA GLU A 95 13.32 -3.56 26.41
C GLU A 95 13.14 -4.46 27.64
N ASP A 96 12.56 -3.91 28.71
CA ASP A 96 12.35 -4.62 29.98
C ASP A 96 11.26 -5.69 29.93
N ILE A 97 10.44 -5.75 28.87
CA ILE A 97 9.42 -6.80 28.74
C ILE A 97 10.11 -8.14 28.44
N LYS A 98 10.00 -9.05 29.40
CA LYS A 98 10.55 -10.40 29.35
C LYS A 98 9.58 -11.45 28.81
N VAL A 99 8.28 -11.25 29.03
CA VAL A 99 7.23 -12.17 28.61
C VAL A 99 6.07 -11.41 27.98
N LEU A 100 5.55 -11.93 26.86
CA LEU A 100 4.38 -11.38 26.19
C LEU A 100 3.44 -12.52 25.75
N ALA A 101 2.14 -12.40 26.03
CA ALA A 101 1.12 -13.26 25.45
C ALA A 101 0.84 -12.82 24.01
N LEU A 102 0.71 -13.77 23.09
CA LEU A 102 0.33 -13.50 21.70
C LEU A 102 -1.15 -13.81 21.49
N GLU A 103 -1.82 -12.94 20.74
CA GLU A 103 -3.12 -13.25 20.17
C GLU A 103 -2.99 -14.32 19.07
N LYS A 104 -4.11 -14.98 18.75
CA LYS A 104 -4.12 -16.07 17.76
C LYS A 104 -3.62 -15.60 16.39
N ASP A 105 -4.05 -14.41 15.96
CA ASP A 105 -3.66 -13.84 14.67
C ASP A 105 -2.15 -13.51 14.65
N GLU A 106 -1.59 -13.03 15.76
CA GLU A 106 -0.16 -12.73 15.89
C GLU A 106 0.70 -14.00 15.83
N ASP A 107 0.25 -15.08 16.48
CA ASP A 107 0.89 -16.41 16.39
C ASP A 107 0.86 -16.95 14.96
N GLU A 108 -0.29 -16.90 14.27
CA GLU A 108 -0.42 -17.37 12.89
C GLU A 108 0.54 -16.63 11.94
N ILE A 109 0.66 -15.31 12.10
CA ILE A 109 1.59 -14.48 11.34
C ILE A 109 3.04 -14.87 11.65
N LEU A 110 3.44 -14.88 12.93
CA LEU A 110 4.83 -15.18 13.33
C LEU A 110 5.24 -16.60 12.93
N ASN A 111 4.34 -17.58 13.06
CA ASN A 111 4.55 -18.96 12.66
C ASN A 111 4.73 -19.13 11.14
N THR A 112 3.99 -18.35 10.34
CA THR A 112 4.13 -18.35 8.88
C THR A 112 5.54 -17.89 8.49
N TYR A 113 6.04 -16.81 9.11
CA TYR A 113 7.40 -16.33 8.85
C TYR A 113 8.48 -17.28 9.37
N TRP A 114 8.26 -17.93 10.51
CA TRP A 114 9.16 -18.95 11.03
C TRP A 114 9.34 -20.13 10.07
N LYS A 115 8.25 -20.56 9.41
CA LYS A 115 8.26 -21.70 8.48
C LYS A 115 8.66 -21.38 7.05
N THR A 116 8.72 -20.10 6.68
CA THR A 116 9.03 -19.71 5.30
C THR A 116 10.55 -19.70 5.09
N PRO A 117 11.11 -20.54 4.20
CA PRO A 117 12.54 -20.55 3.95
C PRO A 117 12.99 -19.28 3.20
N GLY A 118 13.95 -18.54 3.76
CA GLY A 118 14.60 -17.38 3.13
C GLY A 118 14.87 -16.21 4.08
N PRO A 119 15.80 -15.29 3.74
CA PRO A 119 16.11 -14.15 4.59
C PRO A 119 14.90 -13.21 4.67
N VAL A 120 14.39 -13.02 5.89
CA VAL A 120 13.21 -12.19 6.22
C VAL A 120 13.38 -10.73 5.74
N GLU A 121 14.61 -10.32 5.48
CA GLU A 121 15.00 -9.09 4.79
C GLU A 121 14.26 -8.89 3.45
N CYS A 122 14.12 -9.93 2.63
CA CYS A 122 13.44 -9.86 1.34
C CYS A 122 11.93 -9.62 1.47
N LEU A 123 11.32 -10.09 2.57
CA LEU A 123 9.88 -9.98 2.82
C LEU A 123 9.48 -8.57 3.30
N VAL A 124 10.41 -7.89 3.97
CA VAL A 124 10.31 -6.50 4.46
C VAL A 124 10.71 -5.47 3.38
N LYS A 125 11.39 -5.91 2.32
CA LYS A 125 11.86 -5.02 1.25
C LYS A 125 10.72 -4.21 0.60
N TYR A 126 9.50 -4.77 0.59
CA TYR A 126 8.30 -4.18 0.00
C TYR A 126 7.19 -3.93 1.02
N ASP A 127 7.49 -3.28 2.15
CA ASP A 127 6.52 -2.94 3.21
C ASP A 127 5.27 -2.19 2.68
N TYR A 128 5.43 -1.39 1.62
CA TYR A 128 4.31 -0.67 0.99
C TYR A 128 3.34 -1.59 0.24
N LEU A 129 3.79 -2.77 -0.22
CA LEU A 129 2.95 -3.71 -0.96
C LEU A 129 1.79 -4.21 -0.10
N ASP A 130 2.03 -4.47 1.19
CA ASP A 130 1.02 -4.96 2.13
C ASP A 130 -0.11 -3.94 2.29
N ILE A 131 0.21 -2.64 2.26
CA ILE A 131 -0.78 -1.55 2.29
C ILE A 131 -1.66 -1.59 1.04
N TYR A 132 -1.06 -1.70 -0.15
CA TYR A 132 -1.84 -1.76 -1.40
C TYR A 132 -2.73 -3.00 -1.45
N LEU A 133 -2.22 -4.16 -1.03
CA LEU A 133 -3.00 -5.40 -0.97
C LEU A 133 -4.13 -5.33 0.06
N PHE A 134 -3.88 -4.72 1.22
CA PHE A 134 -4.92 -4.51 2.23
C PHE A 134 -6.01 -3.54 1.75
N LEU A 135 -5.64 -2.47 1.05
CA LEU A 135 -6.63 -1.57 0.46
C LEU A 135 -7.43 -2.28 -0.63
N TYR A 136 -6.74 -3.04 -1.49
CA TYR A 136 -7.38 -3.82 -2.54
C TYR A 136 -8.32 -4.90 -1.99
N SER A 137 -7.97 -5.58 -0.89
CA SER A 137 -8.80 -6.64 -0.32
C SER A 137 -10.22 -6.18 0.06
N ARG A 138 -10.38 -4.89 0.38
CA ARG A 138 -11.68 -4.27 0.69
C ARG A 138 -12.55 -4.00 -0.53
N VAL A 139 -11.96 -3.95 -1.71
CA VAL A 139 -12.65 -3.62 -2.98
C VAL A 139 -12.51 -4.74 -4.03
N ALA A 140 -11.78 -5.82 -3.73
CA ALA A 140 -11.39 -6.86 -4.68
C ALA A 140 -12.59 -7.49 -5.41
N GLU A 141 -13.72 -7.70 -4.72
CA GLU A 141 -14.92 -8.29 -5.31
C GLU A 141 -15.52 -7.43 -6.43
N VAL A 142 -15.43 -6.10 -6.29
CA VAL A 142 -15.91 -5.16 -7.33
C VAL A 142 -14.92 -5.11 -8.50
N TRP A 143 -13.62 -5.19 -8.22
CA TRP A 143 -12.55 -5.06 -9.22
C TRP A 143 -12.31 -6.29 -10.08
N ILE A 144 -12.57 -7.49 -9.54
CA ILE A 144 -12.45 -8.74 -10.29
C ILE A 144 -13.45 -8.79 -11.47
N GLY A 145 -14.47 -7.92 -11.45
CA GLY A 145 -15.31 -7.62 -12.61
C GLY A 145 -16.14 -8.83 -13.08
N ASP A 146 -16.42 -8.87 -14.38
CA ASP A 146 -17.20 -9.94 -15.01
C ASP A 146 -16.37 -11.25 -15.12
N ILE A 147 -16.48 -12.07 -14.08
CA ILE A 147 -15.86 -13.40 -13.99
C ILE A 147 -16.30 -14.31 -15.14
N GLU A 148 -17.55 -14.20 -15.61
CA GLU A 148 -18.07 -15.06 -16.68
C GLU A 148 -17.37 -14.76 -18.01
N ASN A 149 -17.18 -13.49 -18.33
CA ASN A 149 -16.43 -13.07 -19.51
C ASN A 149 -14.96 -13.54 -19.44
N GLN A 150 -14.28 -13.37 -18.30
CA GLN A 150 -12.91 -13.85 -18.14
C GLN A 150 -12.82 -15.38 -18.24
N LYS A 151 -13.80 -16.11 -17.73
CA LYS A 151 -13.88 -17.56 -17.85
C LYS A 151 -14.09 -18.01 -19.29
N SER A 152 -14.96 -17.34 -20.03
CA SER A 152 -15.17 -17.58 -21.47
C SER A 152 -13.87 -17.36 -22.26
N LYS A 153 -13.18 -16.24 -22.01
CA LYS A 153 -11.87 -15.96 -22.63
C LYS A 153 -10.85 -17.05 -22.30
N TYR A 154 -10.73 -17.41 -21.03
CA TYR A 154 -9.82 -18.47 -20.59
C TYR A 154 -10.12 -19.80 -21.29
N GLN A 155 -11.39 -20.20 -21.41
CA GLN A 155 -11.79 -21.42 -22.10
C GLN A 155 -11.39 -21.39 -23.58
N PHE A 156 -11.61 -20.27 -24.27
CA PHE A 156 -11.22 -20.09 -25.66
C PHE A 156 -9.70 -20.24 -25.83
N PHE A 157 -8.89 -19.49 -25.07
CA PHE A 157 -7.43 -19.55 -25.21
C PHE A 157 -6.84 -20.89 -24.74
N ASN A 158 -7.50 -21.56 -23.79
CA ASN A 158 -7.12 -22.90 -23.36
C ASN A 158 -7.36 -23.95 -24.45
N ALA A 159 -8.40 -23.79 -25.28
CA ALA A 159 -8.58 -24.60 -26.48
C ALA A 159 -7.59 -24.20 -27.59
N PHE A 160 -7.42 -22.90 -27.81
CA PHE A 160 -6.53 -22.33 -28.83
C PHE A 160 -5.08 -22.83 -28.68
N ARG A 161 -4.54 -22.89 -27.46
CA ARG A 161 -3.14 -23.29 -27.22
C ARG A 161 -2.86 -24.79 -27.39
N LYS A 162 -3.86 -25.62 -27.73
CA LYS A 162 -3.65 -27.06 -27.98
C LYS A 162 -3.12 -27.27 -29.39
N GLU A 163 -2.05 -28.05 -29.52
CA GLU A 163 -1.39 -28.35 -30.80
C GLU A 163 -2.36 -28.94 -31.84
N GLU A 164 -3.20 -29.88 -31.40
CA GLU A 164 -4.25 -30.51 -32.21
C GLU A 164 -5.22 -29.48 -32.79
N HIS A 165 -5.58 -28.49 -31.99
CA HIS A 165 -6.53 -27.45 -32.38
C HIS A 165 -5.86 -26.46 -33.34
N LEU A 166 -4.64 -26.00 -33.04
CA LEU A 166 -3.87 -25.08 -33.89
C LEU A 166 -3.64 -25.61 -35.30
N SER A 167 -3.39 -26.92 -35.43
CA SER A 167 -3.11 -27.55 -36.72
C SER A 167 -4.31 -27.52 -37.68
N ILE A 168 -5.53 -27.48 -37.14
CA ILE A 168 -6.78 -27.54 -37.92
C ILE A 168 -7.54 -26.20 -38.00
N MET A 169 -7.08 -25.14 -37.33
CA MET A 169 -7.78 -23.85 -37.26
C MET A 169 -8.06 -23.23 -38.62
N ASN A 170 -9.28 -22.76 -38.83
CA ASN A 170 -9.67 -21.99 -40.01
C ASN A 170 -9.54 -20.49 -39.77
N TRP A 171 -9.75 -19.69 -40.82
CA TRP A 171 -9.62 -18.23 -40.72
C TRP A 171 -10.64 -17.64 -39.73
N GLU A 172 -11.83 -18.23 -39.64
CA GLU A 172 -12.86 -17.87 -38.67
C GLU A 172 -12.36 -17.99 -37.22
N ASP A 173 -11.50 -18.96 -36.91
CA ASP A 173 -10.94 -19.14 -35.56
C ASP A 173 -9.98 -18.00 -35.19
N PHE A 174 -9.18 -17.53 -36.15
CA PHE A 174 -8.35 -16.34 -35.98
C PHE A 174 -9.19 -15.05 -35.85
N GLN A 175 -10.34 -14.98 -36.54
CA GLN A 175 -11.29 -13.89 -36.32
C GLN A 175 -11.97 -13.95 -34.95
N GLN A 176 -12.24 -15.16 -34.43
CA GLN A 176 -12.76 -15.33 -33.06
C GLN A 176 -11.71 -14.96 -32.01
N PHE A 177 -10.44 -15.32 -32.22
CA PHE A 177 -9.32 -14.87 -31.41
C PHE A 177 -9.29 -13.34 -31.30
N ARG A 178 -9.51 -12.64 -32.42
CA ARG A 178 -9.60 -11.18 -32.44
C ARG A 178 -10.77 -10.68 -31.59
N LYS A 179 -11.95 -11.30 -31.68
CA LYS A 179 -13.13 -10.92 -30.88
C LYS A 179 -12.93 -11.12 -29.37
N GLN A 180 -12.18 -12.14 -28.98
CA GLN A 180 -11.91 -12.47 -27.57
C GLN A 180 -10.81 -11.60 -26.94
N SER A 181 -10.00 -10.93 -27.76
CA SER A 181 -8.91 -10.06 -27.29
C SER A 181 -9.45 -8.66 -26.92
N SER A 182 -8.95 -8.05 -25.84
CA SER A 182 -9.54 -6.84 -25.22
C SER A 182 -9.30 -5.52 -26.00
N PHE A 183 -8.80 -5.60 -27.24
CA PHE A 183 -8.34 -4.46 -28.04
C PHE A 183 -9.46 -3.59 -28.65
N LEU A 184 -10.73 -3.93 -28.44
CA LEU A 184 -11.86 -3.28 -29.11
C LEU A 184 -12.60 -2.33 -28.16
N GLN A 185 -12.00 -1.17 -27.90
CA GLN A 185 -12.78 0.07 -27.80
C GLN A 185 -12.85 0.70 -29.20
N THR A 186 -13.97 1.37 -29.48
CA THR A 186 -14.59 1.73 -30.77
C THR A 186 -13.78 2.56 -31.77
N THR A 187 -12.48 2.78 -31.58
CA THR A 187 -11.71 3.75 -32.36
C THR A 187 -10.27 3.30 -32.62
N LEU A 188 -10.03 2.40 -33.58
CA LEU A 188 -8.70 2.29 -34.23
C LEU A 188 -8.84 1.86 -35.72
N PRO A 189 -7.92 2.30 -36.60
CA PRO A 189 -8.08 2.34 -38.05
C PRO A 189 -7.85 1.00 -38.79
N VAL A 190 -8.12 1.06 -40.09
CA VAL A 190 -8.30 0.06 -41.18
C VAL A 190 -7.29 -1.11 -41.27
N GLU A 191 -6.24 -1.22 -40.43
CA GLU A 191 -5.23 -2.28 -40.50
C GLU A 191 -4.97 -3.03 -39.17
N SER A 192 -6.02 -3.55 -38.51
CA SER A 192 -5.85 -4.42 -37.33
C SER A 192 -5.54 -5.88 -37.70
N PHE A 193 -4.89 -6.64 -36.81
CA PHE A 193 -4.59 -8.07 -37.00
C PHE A 193 -5.87 -8.90 -37.23
N PHE A 194 -5.77 -9.94 -38.06
CA PHE A 194 -6.88 -10.86 -38.45
C PHE A 194 -8.15 -10.20 -39.00
N THR A 195 -8.02 -9.03 -39.65
CA THR A 195 -9.10 -8.42 -40.45
C THR A 195 -9.28 -9.13 -41.77
N GLU A 196 -8.18 -9.23 -42.52
CA GLU A 196 -8.10 -9.92 -43.81
C GLU A 196 -6.98 -10.95 -43.77
N GLN A 197 -7.19 -12.04 -44.51
CA GLN A 197 -6.18 -13.07 -44.66
C GLN A 197 -5.11 -12.58 -45.63
N LYS A 198 -4.02 -12.05 -45.09
CA LYS A 198 -2.90 -11.50 -45.87
C LYS A 198 -1.84 -12.55 -46.25
N ALA A 199 -1.98 -13.79 -45.77
CA ALA A 199 -1.06 -14.90 -46.06
C ALA A 199 -1.78 -16.26 -46.02
N PRO A 200 -1.16 -17.35 -46.50
CA PRO A 200 -1.70 -18.71 -46.33
C PRO A 200 -1.91 -19.06 -44.85
N ILE A 201 -2.96 -19.82 -44.55
CA ILE A 201 -3.36 -20.10 -43.17
C ILE A 201 -2.30 -20.89 -42.39
N GLU A 202 -1.57 -21.76 -43.09
CA GLU A 202 -0.48 -22.58 -42.58
C GLU A 202 0.61 -21.71 -41.93
N ARG A 203 0.84 -20.52 -42.49
CA ARG A 203 1.81 -19.57 -41.93
C ARG A 203 1.37 -19.05 -40.56
N TYR A 204 0.08 -18.76 -40.37
CA TYR A 204 -0.44 -18.30 -39.08
C TYR A 204 -0.35 -19.42 -38.04
N ARG A 205 -0.74 -20.65 -38.42
CA ARG A 205 -0.65 -21.83 -37.55
C ARG A 205 0.80 -22.08 -37.10
N GLN A 206 1.74 -22.12 -38.05
CA GLN A 206 3.16 -22.31 -37.74
C GLN A 206 3.70 -21.24 -36.79
N TYR A 207 3.25 -20.00 -36.93
CA TYR A 207 3.72 -18.89 -36.09
C TYR A 207 3.35 -19.04 -34.61
N PHE A 208 2.12 -19.49 -34.34
CA PHE A 208 1.69 -19.79 -32.97
C PHE A 208 2.29 -21.11 -32.46
N LEU A 209 2.51 -22.10 -33.34
CA LEU A 209 3.22 -23.32 -32.97
C LEU A 209 4.67 -23.03 -32.54
N ASP A 210 5.39 -22.21 -33.30
CA ASP A 210 6.76 -21.79 -32.96
C ASP A 210 6.80 -21.05 -31.61
N LEU A 211 5.81 -20.20 -31.33
CA LEU A 211 5.72 -19.47 -30.05
C LEU A 211 5.40 -20.39 -28.85
N LEU A 212 4.45 -21.32 -29.02
CA LEU A 212 3.95 -22.17 -27.94
C LEU A 212 4.88 -23.36 -27.67
N PHE A 213 5.36 -24.01 -28.73
CA PHE A 213 6.04 -25.30 -28.69
C PHE A 213 7.48 -25.26 -29.21
N GLY A 214 8.01 -24.11 -29.64
CA GLY A 214 9.40 -24.02 -30.08
C GLY A 214 10.40 -24.37 -28.96
N ASP A 215 11.57 -24.89 -29.36
CA ASP A 215 12.62 -25.39 -28.45
C ASP A 215 13.38 -24.28 -27.69
N ASP A 216 13.37 -23.06 -28.23
CA ASP A 216 14.04 -21.91 -27.64
C ASP A 216 13.38 -21.43 -26.34
N SER A 217 14.14 -20.68 -25.54
CA SER A 217 13.59 -20.01 -24.36
C SER A 217 12.47 -19.02 -24.74
N ILE A 218 11.49 -18.85 -23.84
CA ILE A 218 10.28 -18.06 -24.13
C ILE A 218 10.57 -16.62 -24.54
N ASP A 219 11.61 -16.00 -23.97
CA ASP A 219 12.07 -14.66 -24.34
C ASP A 219 12.57 -14.60 -25.80
N LYS A 220 13.35 -15.60 -26.24
CA LYS A 220 13.81 -15.70 -27.63
C LYS A 220 12.65 -15.97 -28.59
N ARG A 221 11.72 -16.85 -28.20
CA ARG A 221 10.51 -17.14 -28.99
C ARG A 221 9.65 -15.90 -29.16
N LEU A 222 9.47 -15.09 -28.12
CA LEU A 222 8.78 -13.80 -28.18
C LEU A 222 9.49 -12.77 -29.06
N ASP A 223 10.83 -12.72 -28.99
CA ASP A 223 11.60 -11.81 -29.83
C ASP A 223 11.54 -12.19 -31.30
N SER A 224 11.58 -13.49 -31.62
CA SER A 224 11.35 -14.01 -32.96
C SER A 224 9.94 -13.69 -33.45
N PHE A 225 8.93 -13.89 -32.58
CA PHE A 225 7.54 -13.55 -32.83
C PHE A 225 7.30 -12.04 -33.06
N TYR A 226 8.22 -11.18 -32.62
CA TYR A 226 8.10 -9.74 -32.86
C TYR A 226 8.92 -9.26 -34.07
N LYS A 227 10.16 -9.75 -34.21
CA LYS A 227 11.17 -9.16 -35.10
C LYS A 227 11.38 -9.88 -36.42
N ASP A 228 10.86 -11.10 -36.62
CA ASP A 228 11.14 -11.87 -37.83
C ASP A 228 10.62 -11.10 -39.09
N PRO A 229 11.50 -10.57 -39.95
CA PRO A 229 11.10 -9.74 -41.08
C PRO A 229 10.33 -10.53 -42.16
N ILE A 230 10.48 -11.86 -42.18
CA ILE A 230 9.86 -12.74 -43.17
C ILE A 230 8.53 -13.25 -42.62
N ARG A 231 8.45 -13.56 -41.31
CA ARG A 231 7.30 -14.23 -40.68
C ARG A 231 6.36 -13.30 -39.91
N ARG A 232 6.76 -12.06 -39.57
CA ARG A 232 5.97 -11.11 -38.76
C ARG A 232 4.50 -11.02 -39.20
N LEU A 233 3.60 -11.23 -38.24
CA LEU A 233 2.17 -10.99 -38.43
C LEU A 233 1.89 -9.49 -38.30
N ILE A 234 1.19 -8.94 -39.29
CA ILE A 234 0.76 -7.54 -39.29
C ILE A 234 -0.25 -7.34 -38.15
N GLY A 235 -0.06 -6.26 -37.38
CA GLY A 235 -0.96 -5.87 -36.29
C GLY A 235 -0.58 -6.40 -34.90
N PHE A 236 0.51 -7.17 -34.75
CA PHE A 236 1.06 -7.54 -33.45
C PHE A 236 2.21 -6.59 -33.06
N GLY A 237 1.89 -5.57 -32.26
CA GLY A 237 2.86 -4.68 -31.64
C GLY A 237 3.27 -5.15 -30.23
N HIS A 238 4.03 -4.32 -29.53
CA HIS A 238 4.48 -4.62 -28.16
C HIS A 238 3.32 -4.85 -27.19
N LYS A 239 2.27 -4.05 -27.30
CA LYS A 239 1.06 -4.14 -26.46
C LYS A 239 0.31 -5.45 -26.73
N GLU A 240 0.16 -5.82 -28.00
CA GLU A 240 -0.56 -7.02 -28.42
C GLU A 240 0.15 -8.28 -27.94
N ILE A 241 1.48 -8.34 -28.07
CA ILE A 241 2.29 -9.46 -27.58
C ILE A 241 2.21 -9.55 -26.04
N GLY A 242 2.27 -8.41 -25.36
CA GLY A 242 2.21 -8.37 -23.90
C GLY A 242 0.84 -8.75 -23.31
N GLU A 243 -0.26 -8.53 -24.02
CA GLU A 243 -1.56 -9.09 -23.63
C GLU A 243 -1.66 -10.57 -24.00
N LEU A 244 -1.17 -10.94 -25.18
CA LEU A 244 -1.24 -12.29 -25.70
C LEU A 244 -0.53 -13.30 -24.78
N ILE A 245 0.65 -12.95 -24.26
CA ILE A 245 1.43 -13.87 -23.40
C ILE A 245 0.64 -14.31 -22.17
N HIS A 246 -0.16 -13.42 -21.58
CA HIS A 246 -1.00 -13.74 -20.44
C HIS A 246 -2.04 -14.82 -20.79
N TYR A 247 -2.72 -14.69 -21.94
CA TYR A 247 -3.75 -15.65 -22.32
C TYR A 247 -3.19 -16.99 -22.81
N LEU A 248 -2.04 -16.98 -23.48
CA LEU A 248 -1.37 -18.21 -23.93
C LEU A 248 -0.71 -18.97 -22.78
N PHE A 249 -0.17 -18.25 -21.79
CA PHE A 249 0.55 -18.81 -20.64
C PHE A 249 0.03 -18.28 -19.30
N PRO A 250 -1.26 -18.49 -18.97
CA PRO A 250 -1.92 -17.80 -17.86
C PRO A 250 -1.47 -18.25 -16.48
N ASN A 251 -0.74 -19.37 -16.38
CA ASN A 251 -0.14 -19.85 -15.14
C ASN A 251 1.27 -19.32 -14.90
N PHE A 252 1.87 -18.65 -15.89
CA PHE A 252 3.28 -18.24 -15.86
C PHE A 252 3.47 -16.75 -16.03
N PHE A 253 2.58 -16.09 -16.77
CA PHE A 253 2.75 -14.69 -17.15
C PHE A 253 1.56 -13.82 -16.72
N CYS A 254 1.90 -12.71 -16.07
CA CYS A 254 1.07 -11.54 -15.96
C CYS A 254 0.93 -10.87 -17.33
N ARG A 255 -0.14 -10.10 -17.53
CA ARG A 255 -0.25 -9.23 -18.71
C ARG A 255 0.86 -8.20 -18.67
N PHE A 256 1.40 -7.87 -19.83
CA PHE A 256 2.50 -6.94 -19.98
C PHE A 256 2.12 -5.78 -20.89
N THR A 257 1.34 -4.83 -20.36
CA THR A 257 1.04 -3.57 -21.05
C THR A 257 1.58 -2.39 -20.24
N ASN A 258 1.42 -1.18 -20.76
CA ASN A 258 1.81 0.03 -20.03
C ASN A 258 1.15 0.13 -18.64
N ILE A 259 -0.05 -0.44 -18.48
CA ILE A 259 -0.78 -0.47 -17.20
C ILE A 259 0.02 -1.28 -16.18
N GLU A 260 0.33 -2.54 -16.49
CA GLU A 260 1.07 -3.40 -15.57
C GLU A 260 2.49 -2.90 -15.34
N ILE A 261 3.16 -2.39 -16.38
CA ILE A 261 4.50 -1.80 -16.27
C ILE A 261 4.47 -0.66 -15.23
N MET A 262 3.57 0.31 -15.39
CA MET A 262 3.49 1.46 -14.49
C MET A 262 3.08 1.06 -13.06
N ALA A 263 2.18 0.08 -12.92
CA ALA A 263 1.82 -0.46 -11.62
C ALA A 263 3.01 -1.13 -10.93
N LEU A 264 3.80 -1.92 -11.66
CA LEU A 264 4.98 -2.61 -11.14
C LEU A 264 6.11 -1.64 -10.79
N GLU A 265 6.37 -0.63 -11.62
CA GLU A 265 7.32 0.46 -11.29
C GLU A 265 6.95 1.21 -10.02
N ARG A 266 5.65 1.28 -9.70
CA ARG A 266 5.16 1.91 -8.48
C ARG A 266 5.31 1.01 -7.25
N LEU A 267 5.05 -0.29 -7.40
CA LEU A 267 5.19 -1.25 -6.31
C LEU A 267 6.67 -1.57 -6.01
N PHE A 268 7.51 -1.55 -7.04
CA PHE A 268 8.89 -2.01 -7.00
C PHE A 268 9.81 -0.99 -7.67
N LYS A 269 10.66 -0.33 -6.88
CA LYS A 269 11.61 0.69 -7.39
C LYS A 269 12.58 0.12 -8.43
N GLU A 270 12.87 -1.18 -8.34
CA GLU A 270 13.74 -1.92 -9.25
C GLU A 270 13.18 -2.01 -10.67
N ALA A 271 11.85 -2.00 -10.85
CA ALA A 271 11.24 -2.05 -12.19
C ALA A 271 11.65 -0.84 -13.05
N SER A 272 11.78 0.35 -12.44
CA SER A 272 12.20 1.57 -13.16
C SER A 272 13.66 1.54 -13.63
N SER A 273 14.47 0.59 -13.14
CA SER A 273 15.87 0.43 -13.52
C SER A 273 16.08 -0.53 -14.70
N LEU A 274 15.01 -1.11 -15.23
CA LEU A 274 15.08 -2.02 -16.38
C LEU A 274 15.47 -1.26 -17.65
N GLN A 275 16.48 -1.76 -18.36
CA GLN A 275 17.11 -1.03 -19.46
C GLN A 275 16.15 -0.87 -20.64
N SER A 276 16.10 0.36 -21.18
CA SER A 276 15.32 0.68 -22.39
C SER A 276 15.77 -0.12 -23.61
N THR A 277 17.03 -0.58 -23.62
CA THR A 277 17.70 -1.36 -24.67
C THR A 277 17.28 -2.83 -24.74
N TYR A 278 16.58 -3.36 -23.73
CA TYR A 278 16.13 -4.75 -23.75
C TYR A 278 15.10 -5.01 -24.86
N THR A 279 15.17 -6.22 -25.41
CA THR A 279 14.16 -6.75 -26.34
C THR A 279 12.82 -6.96 -25.62
N ILE A 280 11.74 -7.22 -26.37
CA ILE A 280 10.42 -7.41 -25.76
C ILE A 280 10.40 -8.68 -24.89
N GLY A 281 10.99 -9.77 -25.38
CA GLY A 281 11.11 -11.02 -24.65
C GLY A 281 11.88 -10.85 -23.34
N SER A 282 13.04 -10.17 -23.39
CA SER A 282 13.83 -9.91 -22.18
C SER A 282 13.09 -8.99 -21.20
N LYS A 283 12.35 -7.98 -21.67
CA LYS A 283 11.54 -7.11 -20.80
C LYS A 283 10.47 -7.92 -20.07
N ILE A 284 9.66 -8.70 -20.80
CA ILE A 284 8.61 -9.55 -20.22
C ILE A 284 9.22 -10.51 -19.19
N TYR A 285 10.34 -11.15 -19.51
CA TYR A 285 11.06 -12.04 -18.60
C TYR A 285 11.46 -11.33 -17.29
N HIS A 286 12.09 -10.16 -17.37
CA HIS A 286 12.56 -9.45 -16.18
C HIS A 286 11.42 -8.95 -15.29
N TYR A 287 10.33 -8.45 -15.87
CA TYR A 287 9.14 -8.06 -15.10
C TYR A 287 8.48 -9.26 -14.43
N GLN A 288 8.35 -10.38 -15.14
CA GLN A 288 7.79 -11.60 -14.56
C GLN A 288 8.68 -12.17 -13.44
N LYS A 289 10.01 -12.12 -13.62
CA LYS A 289 10.98 -12.48 -12.60
C LYS A 289 10.81 -11.62 -11.35
N LEU A 290 10.66 -10.31 -11.51
CA LEU A 290 10.43 -9.38 -10.40
C LEU A 290 9.13 -9.69 -9.64
N ILE A 291 8.03 -9.99 -10.35
CA ILE A 291 6.77 -10.42 -9.72
C ILE A 291 7.00 -11.66 -8.85
N ASN A 292 7.70 -12.66 -9.37
CA ASN A 292 7.96 -13.91 -8.65
C ASN A 292 8.88 -13.70 -7.43
N GLU A 293 9.95 -12.92 -7.58
CA GLU A 293 10.93 -12.67 -6.51
C GLU A 293 10.43 -11.67 -5.46
N SER A 294 9.36 -10.92 -5.74
CA SER A 294 8.78 -9.93 -4.83
C SER A 294 7.82 -10.51 -3.77
N TYR A 295 7.57 -11.82 -3.80
CA TYR A 295 6.54 -12.48 -2.97
C TYR A 295 5.12 -11.93 -3.17
N LEU A 296 4.86 -11.23 -4.28
CA LEU A 296 3.55 -10.63 -4.58
C LEU A 296 2.42 -11.67 -4.50
N LEU A 297 2.61 -12.84 -5.11
CA LEU A 297 1.61 -13.90 -5.14
C LEU A 297 1.31 -14.42 -3.72
N ASN A 298 2.33 -14.70 -2.92
CA ASN A 298 2.18 -15.16 -1.54
C ASN A 298 1.45 -14.10 -0.68
N LYS A 299 1.88 -12.85 -0.75
CA LYS A 299 1.26 -11.74 -0.01
C LYS A 299 -0.19 -11.52 -0.45
N TYR A 300 -0.49 -11.62 -1.75
CA TYR A 300 -1.86 -11.52 -2.26
C TYR A 300 -2.74 -12.63 -1.67
N LEU A 301 -2.29 -13.88 -1.74
CA LEU A 301 -3.07 -15.02 -1.20
C LEU A 301 -3.31 -14.89 0.31
N ASN A 302 -2.35 -14.37 1.07
CA ASN A 302 -2.48 -14.19 2.51
C ASN A 302 -3.39 -13.01 2.89
N ILE A 303 -3.27 -11.86 2.21
CA ILE A 303 -3.95 -10.61 2.59
C ILE A 303 -5.32 -10.47 1.93
N VAL A 304 -5.40 -10.79 0.63
CA VAL A 304 -6.63 -10.65 -0.16
C VAL A 304 -7.44 -11.94 -0.11
N GLY A 305 -6.75 -13.08 -0.10
CA GLY A 305 -7.36 -14.39 -0.27
C GLY A 305 -7.70 -14.66 -1.74
N ARG A 306 -7.65 -15.94 -2.12
CA ARG A 306 -8.06 -16.36 -3.47
C ARG A 306 -9.54 -16.07 -3.71
N LYS A 307 -9.89 -15.50 -4.86
CA LYS A 307 -11.27 -15.10 -5.18
C LYS A 307 -11.89 -15.86 -6.35
N THR A 308 -11.08 -16.46 -7.22
CA THR A 308 -11.54 -17.14 -8.43
C THR A 308 -10.80 -18.45 -8.66
N GLU A 309 -11.43 -19.33 -9.45
CA GLU A 309 -10.83 -20.60 -9.92
C GLU A 309 -9.92 -20.41 -11.15
N LEU A 310 -9.84 -19.20 -11.72
CA LEU A 310 -8.95 -18.90 -12.86
C LEU A 310 -7.49 -18.85 -12.41
N PRO A 311 -6.51 -19.02 -13.30
CA PRO A 311 -5.09 -18.85 -12.97
C PRO A 311 -4.81 -17.55 -12.21
N ILE A 312 -3.90 -17.60 -11.23
CA ILE A 312 -3.67 -16.51 -10.26
C ILE A 312 -3.36 -15.16 -10.94
N TYR A 313 -2.72 -15.18 -12.11
CA TYR A 313 -2.37 -13.95 -12.82
C TYR A 313 -3.59 -13.17 -13.34
N TYR A 314 -4.77 -13.77 -13.45
CA TYR A 314 -6.01 -13.01 -13.73
C TYR A 314 -6.35 -12.08 -12.55
N GLU A 315 -6.27 -12.60 -11.33
CA GLU A 315 -6.47 -11.81 -10.10
C GLU A 315 -5.35 -10.79 -9.88
N ILE A 316 -4.09 -11.16 -10.16
CA ILE A 316 -2.97 -10.20 -10.08
C ILE A 316 -3.10 -9.10 -11.13
N ASN A 317 -3.55 -9.39 -12.36
CA ASN A 317 -3.82 -8.36 -13.36
C ASN A 317 -4.89 -7.36 -12.88
N CYS A 318 -5.95 -7.83 -12.20
CA CYS A 318 -6.97 -6.95 -11.61
C CYS A 318 -6.39 -6.07 -10.51
N PHE A 319 -5.50 -6.62 -9.67
CA PHE A 319 -4.78 -5.84 -8.67
C PHE A 319 -3.86 -4.78 -9.28
N LEU A 320 -3.09 -5.14 -10.31
CA LEU A 320 -2.22 -4.19 -11.01
C LEU A 320 -3.04 -3.10 -11.73
N GLN A 321 -4.20 -3.45 -12.28
CA GLN A 321 -5.16 -2.50 -12.83
C GLN A 321 -5.65 -1.53 -11.75
N TYR A 322 -6.02 -2.00 -10.56
CA TYR A 322 -6.38 -1.15 -9.43
C TYR A 322 -5.26 -0.19 -9.03
N VAL A 323 -4.02 -0.70 -8.91
CA VAL A 323 -2.84 0.13 -8.58
C VAL A 323 -2.61 1.19 -9.66
N TYR A 324 -2.77 0.82 -10.93
CA TYR A 324 -2.67 1.74 -12.05
C TYR A 324 -3.80 2.78 -12.00
N ASP A 325 -5.06 2.40 -11.84
CA ASP A 325 -6.19 3.31 -11.95
C ASP A 325 -6.28 4.28 -10.77
N THR A 326 -6.04 3.79 -9.55
CA THR A 326 -5.89 4.65 -8.36
C THR A 326 -4.76 5.67 -8.56
N HIS A 327 -3.78 5.35 -9.40
CA HIS A 327 -2.73 6.28 -9.82
C HIS A 327 -3.07 7.09 -11.07
N SER A 328 -3.84 6.56 -12.01
CA SER A 328 -4.19 7.20 -13.28
C SER A 328 -5.21 8.30 -13.07
N GLU A 329 -6.02 8.24 -12.02
CA GLU A 329 -6.87 9.35 -11.58
C GLU A 329 -6.01 10.46 -10.97
N THR A 330 -5.01 10.10 -10.16
CA THR A 330 -4.01 11.06 -9.67
C THR A 330 -3.12 11.62 -10.79
N GLU A 331 -2.83 10.84 -11.84
CA GLU A 331 -2.04 11.24 -13.00
C GLU A 331 -2.83 11.90 -14.12
N LYS A 332 -4.13 11.65 -14.29
CA LYS A 332 -4.99 12.46 -15.18
C LYS A 332 -5.22 13.82 -14.54
N GLU A 333 -5.33 13.88 -13.21
CA GLU A 333 -5.21 15.13 -12.47
C GLU A 333 -3.81 15.78 -12.56
N ASN A 334 -2.73 15.04 -12.82
CA ASN A 334 -1.35 15.57 -12.98
C ASN A 334 -0.87 15.70 -14.45
N GLY A 335 -1.58 15.12 -15.41
CA GLY A 335 -1.22 14.97 -16.82
C GLY A 335 -1.88 16.05 -17.66
N VAL A 336 -3.11 16.45 -17.30
CA VAL A 336 -3.66 17.77 -17.66
C VAL A 336 -2.76 18.89 -17.11
N LYS A 337 -1.96 18.63 -16.06
CA LYS A 337 -1.02 19.62 -15.53
C LYS A 337 0.31 19.68 -16.30
N LYS A 338 0.75 18.65 -17.03
CA LYS A 338 2.14 18.60 -17.57
C LYS A 338 2.42 19.48 -18.80
N GLU A 339 1.42 19.80 -19.63
CA GLU A 339 1.60 20.70 -20.78
C GLU A 339 1.18 22.16 -20.48
N ALA A 340 0.60 22.42 -19.31
CA ALA A 340 0.22 23.76 -18.84
C ALA A 340 1.09 24.26 -17.68
N TYR A 341 2.29 23.69 -17.46
CA TYR A 341 3.29 24.25 -16.53
C TYR A 341 4.06 25.43 -17.14
N LYS A 342 3.29 26.46 -17.52
CA LYS A 342 3.60 27.82 -17.07
C LYS A 342 2.31 28.36 -16.43
N SER A 343 2.35 28.39 -15.09
CA SER A 343 1.46 29.11 -14.15
C SER A 343 -0.02 28.71 -14.03
N LYS A 344 -0.38 27.93 -12.99
CA LYS A 344 -1.28 28.31 -11.87
C LYS A 344 -1.43 27.17 -10.84
N GLU A 345 -1.57 27.55 -9.58
CA GLU A 345 -1.35 26.76 -8.34
C GLU A 345 -2.41 25.67 -8.06
N LYS A 346 -1.99 24.59 -7.37
CA LYS A 346 -2.90 23.59 -6.78
C LYS A 346 -3.43 24.10 -5.44
N LYS A 347 -4.76 24.22 -5.30
CA LYS A 347 -5.46 24.54 -4.05
C LYS A 347 -5.24 23.45 -2.99
N LYS A 348 -5.03 23.84 -1.72
CA LYS A 348 -4.78 22.93 -0.59
C LYS A 348 -6.04 22.73 0.25
N TYR A 349 -6.15 21.58 0.90
CA TYR A 349 -7.20 21.23 1.84
C TYR A 349 -6.64 21.06 3.25
N TRP A 350 -7.35 21.63 4.22
CA TRP A 350 -6.91 21.72 5.61
C TRP A 350 -7.98 21.17 6.55
N ILE A 351 -7.56 20.58 7.67
CA ILE A 351 -8.42 20.34 8.83
C ILE A 351 -7.95 21.28 9.94
N TYR A 352 -8.86 22.13 10.42
CA TYR A 352 -8.66 22.99 11.57
C TYR A 352 -9.46 22.46 12.76
N THR A 353 -8.78 22.14 13.86
CA THR A 353 -9.40 21.62 15.07
C THR A 353 -9.64 22.74 16.06
N ILE A 354 -10.90 22.98 16.42
CA ILE A 354 -11.30 23.97 17.43
C ILE A 354 -11.03 23.39 18.82
N GLN A 355 -10.57 24.24 19.74
CA GLN A 355 -10.33 23.86 21.13
C GLN A 355 -11.63 23.79 21.95
N THR A 356 -11.62 23.00 23.02
CA THR A 356 -12.75 22.85 23.94
C THR A 356 -13.19 24.19 24.53
N GLY A 357 -14.47 24.54 24.42
CA GLY A 357 -15.06 25.72 25.06
C GLY A 357 -15.06 27.01 24.22
N VAL A 358 -14.70 26.96 22.94
CA VAL A 358 -14.87 28.10 22.02
C VAL A 358 -16.27 28.05 21.38
N ASN A 359 -16.99 29.18 21.38
CA ASN A 359 -18.30 29.27 20.72
C ASN A 359 -18.11 29.10 19.20
N THR A 360 -18.69 28.06 18.63
CA THR A 360 -18.55 27.70 17.22
C THR A 360 -19.46 28.53 16.33
N ASP A 361 -20.57 29.05 16.87
CA ASP A 361 -21.59 29.77 16.11
C ASP A 361 -21.04 31.10 15.58
N SER A 362 -20.19 31.77 16.36
CA SER A 362 -19.51 33.01 15.95
C SER A 362 -18.54 32.81 14.77
N PHE A 363 -17.91 31.63 14.60
CA PHE A 363 -17.03 31.38 13.44
C PHE A 363 -17.81 31.34 12.13
N PHE A 364 -19.00 30.73 12.18
CA PHE A 364 -19.85 30.58 11.01
C PHE A 364 -20.57 31.89 10.67
N GLU A 365 -21.07 32.60 11.68
CA GLU A 365 -21.74 33.90 11.51
C GLU A 365 -20.78 35.01 11.06
N GLU A 366 -19.56 35.07 11.60
CA GLU A 366 -18.60 36.13 11.26
C GLU A 366 -17.76 35.82 10.01
N GLY A 367 -17.78 34.56 9.53
CA GLY A 367 -17.02 34.15 8.35
C GLY A 367 -15.50 34.25 8.55
N MET A 368 -15.00 33.98 9.76
CA MET A 368 -13.58 34.14 10.11
C MET A 368 -13.00 32.91 10.79
N LEU A 369 -11.81 32.49 10.34
CA LEU A 369 -10.99 31.48 11.00
C LEU A 369 -9.87 32.16 11.79
N THR A 370 -9.90 32.06 13.11
CA THR A 370 -8.93 32.71 14.01
C THR A 370 -7.93 31.72 14.59
N PHE A 371 -6.66 32.10 14.75
CA PHE A 371 -5.63 31.32 15.44
C PHE A 371 -5.02 32.14 16.57
N ASN A 372 -5.18 31.69 17.81
CA ASN A 372 -4.62 32.37 18.99
C ASN A 372 -3.16 31.96 19.23
N HIS A 373 -2.30 32.94 19.47
CA HIS A 373 -0.87 32.76 19.72
C HIS A 373 -0.33 33.67 20.84
N GLY A 374 -1.22 34.37 21.54
CA GLY A 374 -0.90 35.24 22.68
C GLY A 374 0.15 36.31 22.34
N LYS A 375 1.21 36.35 23.13
CA LYS A 375 2.27 37.38 23.07
C LYS A 375 3.27 37.25 21.92
N LEU A 376 3.12 36.23 21.05
CA LEU A 376 4.00 36.06 19.88
C LEU A 376 3.83 37.18 18.84
N GLY A 377 2.68 37.84 18.81
CA GLY A 377 2.44 38.94 17.89
C GLY A 377 2.39 38.49 16.42
N ASN A 378 2.78 39.38 15.49
CA ASN A 378 2.62 39.09 14.07
C ASN A 378 3.56 37.97 13.58
N VAL A 379 2.98 36.81 13.23
CA VAL A 379 3.72 35.62 12.77
C VAL A 379 4.51 35.85 11.47
N LYS A 380 4.10 36.83 10.64
CA LYS A 380 4.86 37.23 9.43
C LYS A 380 6.29 37.68 9.75
N ASN A 381 6.57 38.07 11.00
CA ASN A 381 7.90 38.50 11.43
C ASN A 381 8.88 37.33 11.62
N TYR A 382 8.41 36.09 11.55
CA TYR A 382 9.26 34.90 11.71
C TYR A 382 9.40 34.18 10.37
N SER A 383 10.64 34.02 9.92
CA SER A 383 10.98 33.39 8.64
C SER A 383 10.88 31.85 8.70
N SER A 384 11.04 31.28 9.90
CA SER A 384 11.08 29.83 10.11
C SER A 384 10.37 29.38 11.39
N ARG A 385 9.95 28.10 11.42
CA ARG A 385 9.40 27.46 12.63
C ARG A 385 10.34 27.59 13.84
N LYS A 386 11.66 27.51 13.61
CA LYS A 386 12.69 27.60 14.65
C LYS A 386 12.73 28.99 15.31
N GLU A 387 12.50 30.05 14.56
CA GLU A 387 12.43 31.43 15.10
C GLU A 387 11.20 31.62 15.99
N ILE A 388 10.06 31.04 15.62
CA ILE A 388 8.86 31.02 16.47
C ILE A 388 9.16 30.31 17.79
N TRP A 389 9.84 29.15 17.74
CA TRP A 389 10.20 28.40 18.95
C TRP A 389 11.14 29.18 19.87
N ASN A 390 12.16 29.82 19.31
CA ASN A 390 13.12 30.62 20.08
C ASN A 390 12.43 31.82 20.73
N SER A 391 11.58 32.53 19.98
CA SER A 391 10.82 33.67 20.49
C SER A 391 9.82 33.25 21.56
N TYR A 392 9.15 32.10 21.40
CA TYR A 392 8.27 31.53 22.42
C TYR A 392 9.00 31.30 23.75
N ARG A 393 10.20 30.70 23.71
CA ARG A 393 11.00 30.46 24.93
C ARG A 393 11.36 31.75 25.64
N GLN A 394 11.70 32.79 24.88
CA GLN A 394 12.06 34.10 25.45
C GLN A 394 10.85 34.79 26.07
N ILE A 395 9.73 34.90 25.33
CA ILE A 395 8.54 35.63 25.76
C ILE A 395 7.86 35.00 26.98
N TYR A 396 7.80 33.67 27.03
CA TYR A 396 7.14 32.94 28.11
C TYR A 396 8.10 32.40 29.17
N SER A 397 9.40 32.65 29.04
CA SER A 397 10.45 32.10 29.94
C SER A 397 10.31 30.58 30.18
N SER A 398 9.83 29.85 29.17
CA SER A 398 9.54 28.42 29.27
C SER A 398 10.62 27.58 28.60
N LYS A 399 11.06 26.51 29.28
CA LYS A 399 11.95 25.50 28.69
C LYS A 399 11.22 24.58 27.71
N LYS A 400 9.90 24.42 27.85
CA LYS A 400 9.05 23.57 26.98
C LYS A 400 8.32 24.43 25.97
N VAL A 401 8.46 24.08 24.68
CA VAL A 401 7.77 24.75 23.57
C VAL A 401 6.64 23.85 23.08
N PRO A 402 5.43 24.38 22.87
CA PRO A 402 4.33 23.66 22.24
C PRO A 402 4.61 23.54 20.72
N TYR A 403 5.43 22.55 20.35
CA TYR A 403 5.95 22.40 18.98
C TYR A 403 4.85 22.16 17.94
N ILE A 404 3.78 21.48 18.34
CA ILE A 404 2.65 21.16 17.46
C ILE A 404 1.86 22.43 17.13
N GLU A 405 1.56 23.23 18.14
CA GLU A 405 0.78 24.46 18.07
C GLU A 405 1.56 25.56 17.33
N THR A 406 2.84 25.71 17.66
CA THR A 406 3.72 26.67 16.97
C THR A 406 4.00 26.29 15.52
N SER A 407 4.05 24.99 15.19
CA SER A 407 4.12 24.56 13.79
C SER A 407 2.81 24.87 13.06
N ALA A 408 1.65 24.57 13.65
CA ALA A 408 0.35 24.89 13.06
C ALA A 408 0.19 26.39 12.80
N LEU A 409 0.67 27.23 13.71
CA LEU A 409 0.70 28.68 13.57
C LEU A 409 1.55 29.14 12.38
N TYR A 410 2.73 28.53 12.18
CA TYR A 410 3.57 28.81 11.01
C TYR A 410 2.83 28.49 9.71
N GLN A 411 2.18 27.31 9.65
CA GLN A 411 1.45 26.87 8.47
C GLN A 411 0.24 27.77 8.18
N PHE A 412 -0.50 28.18 9.21
CA PHE A 412 -1.61 29.13 9.09
C PHE A 412 -1.17 30.49 8.48
N CYS A 413 0.03 30.96 8.81
CA CYS A 413 0.59 32.20 8.30
C CYS A 413 1.18 32.06 6.90
N HIS A 414 2.05 31.08 6.68
CA HIS A 414 2.96 31.02 5.53
C HIS A 414 2.63 29.94 4.50
N GLU A 415 1.84 28.92 4.86
CA GLU A 415 1.56 27.79 3.96
C GLU A 415 0.10 27.76 3.47
N MET A 416 -0.84 28.24 4.29
CA MET A 416 -2.24 28.40 3.88
C MET A 416 -2.36 29.63 2.96
N GLU A 417 -3.02 29.45 1.84
CA GLU A 417 -3.18 30.48 0.81
C GLU A 417 -4.66 30.84 0.60
N GLU A 418 -4.91 31.90 -0.16
CA GLU A 418 -6.26 32.17 -0.66
C GLU A 418 -6.69 31.04 -1.60
N ASP A 419 -7.99 30.80 -1.72
CA ASP A 419 -8.59 29.69 -2.46
C ASP A 419 -8.33 28.27 -1.90
N ASP A 420 -7.60 28.13 -0.80
CA ASP A 420 -7.55 26.88 -0.05
C ASP A 420 -8.91 26.55 0.60
N TYR A 421 -9.12 25.29 0.95
CA TYR A 421 -10.33 24.85 1.64
C TYR A 421 -10.01 24.35 3.04
N VAL A 422 -10.93 24.57 3.99
CA VAL A 422 -10.77 24.16 5.39
C VAL A 422 -12.02 23.45 5.90
N PHE A 423 -11.80 22.27 6.49
CA PHE A 423 -12.76 21.56 7.30
C PHE A 423 -12.58 21.96 8.77
N ILE A 424 -13.67 22.28 9.44
CA ILE A 424 -13.67 22.58 10.87
C ILE A 424 -14.01 21.32 11.64
N LYS A 425 -13.12 20.89 12.55
CA LYS A 425 -13.30 19.73 13.42
C LYS A 425 -13.48 20.18 14.87
N ASN A 426 -14.43 19.61 15.59
CA ASN A 426 -14.54 19.79 17.05
C ASN A 426 -13.72 18.76 17.85
N ASP A 427 -13.78 18.89 19.17
CA ASP A 427 -13.12 18.02 20.15
C ASP A 427 -13.70 16.60 20.24
N LYS A 428 -14.89 16.37 19.66
CA LYS A 428 -15.59 15.07 19.60
C LYS A 428 -15.40 14.35 18.25
N GLU A 429 -14.39 14.73 17.49
CA GLU A 429 -14.10 14.20 16.15
C GLU A 429 -15.24 14.39 15.12
N GLN A 430 -16.06 15.42 15.29
CA GLN A 430 -17.10 15.78 14.34
C GLN A 430 -16.66 16.94 13.45
N ILE A 431 -17.10 16.94 12.20
CA ILE A 431 -16.92 18.05 11.28
C ILE A 431 -18.09 19.01 11.44
N MET A 432 -17.80 20.31 11.51
CA MET A 432 -18.77 21.37 11.73
C MET A 432 -19.04 22.21 10.47
N GLY A 433 -18.16 22.12 9.48
CA GLY A 433 -18.31 22.87 8.23
C GLY A 433 -17.11 22.75 7.30
N LEU A 434 -17.36 23.12 6.05
CA LEU A 434 -16.38 23.25 4.98
C LEU A 434 -16.47 24.67 4.42
N GLY A 435 -15.34 25.35 4.31
CA GLY A 435 -15.27 26.69 3.73
C GLY A 435 -14.02 26.93 2.92
N ARG A 436 -14.06 27.96 2.06
CA ARG A 436 -12.95 28.43 1.23
C ARG A 436 -12.28 29.64 1.87
N VAL A 437 -10.96 29.68 1.88
CA VAL A 437 -10.17 30.81 2.37
C VAL A 437 -10.22 31.95 1.34
N CYS A 438 -10.76 33.10 1.75
CA CYS A 438 -10.99 34.24 0.85
C CYS A 438 -10.19 35.49 1.27
N SER A 439 -9.20 35.34 2.16
CA SER A 439 -8.27 36.41 2.48
C SER A 439 -6.87 35.89 2.80
N PRO A 440 -5.84 36.74 2.65
CA PRO A 440 -4.51 36.42 3.14
C PRO A 440 -4.50 36.43 4.67
N TYR A 441 -3.42 35.91 5.26
CA TYR A 441 -3.19 36.01 6.70
C TYR A 441 -3.19 37.48 7.15
N THR A 442 -4.00 37.78 8.15
CA THR A 442 -4.13 39.10 8.75
C THR A 442 -3.88 39.03 10.25
N PHE A 443 -3.10 39.99 10.75
CA PHE A 443 -2.89 40.20 12.19
C PHE A 443 -3.45 41.57 12.59
N PRO A 444 -4.40 41.65 13.53
CA PRO A 444 -4.96 42.93 13.99
C PRO A 444 -3.91 43.86 14.59
N LYS A 445 -4.18 45.18 14.56
CA LYS A 445 -3.29 46.18 15.17
C LYS A 445 -3.22 46.10 16.71
N PHE A 446 -4.14 45.40 17.35
CA PHE A 446 -4.20 45.25 18.80
C PHE A 446 -3.25 44.14 19.28
N PRO A 447 -2.32 44.44 20.21
CA PRO A 447 -1.42 43.44 20.78
C PRO A 447 -2.18 42.25 21.37
N ASN A 448 -1.67 41.04 21.18
CA ASN A 448 -2.25 39.76 21.65
C ASN A 448 -3.58 39.36 21.01
N SER A 449 -4.06 40.05 19.98
CA SER A 449 -5.24 39.59 19.24
C SER A 449 -4.91 38.34 18.42
N PRO A 450 -5.88 37.42 18.23
CA PRO A 450 -5.67 36.27 17.37
C PRO A 450 -5.47 36.73 15.93
N SER A 451 -4.61 36.01 15.20
CA SER A 451 -4.53 36.19 13.76
C SER A 451 -5.74 35.56 13.09
N PHE A 452 -6.15 36.06 11.93
CA PHE A 452 -7.35 35.56 11.27
C PHE A 452 -7.23 35.52 9.74
N ARG A 453 -8.11 34.72 9.15
CA ARG A 453 -8.40 34.67 7.71
C ARG A 453 -9.92 34.65 7.52
N LYS A 454 -10.42 35.30 6.46
CA LYS A 454 -11.84 35.24 6.09
C LYS A 454 -12.13 33.95 5.36
N ILE A 455 -13.25 33.32 5.70
CA ILE A 455 -13.71 32.07 5.11
C ILE A 455 -15.09 32.31 4.51
N GLU A 456 -15.26 31.88 3.27
CA GLU A 456 -16.57 31.72 2.63
C GLU A 456 -17.05 30.30 2.88
N TRP A 457 -18.06 30.14 3.73
CA TRP A 457 -18.60 28.83 4.08
C TRP A 457 -19.41 28.24 2.93
N ILE A 458 -19.06 27.01 2.54
CA ILE A 458 -19.70 26.26 1.46
C ILE A 458 -20.81 25.39 2.04
N ARG A 459 -20.52 24.74 3.17
CA ARG A 459 -21.46 23.92 3.94
C ARG A 459 -21.18 24.06 5.42
N THR A 460 -22.23 24.13 6.23
CA THR A 460 -22.19 24.14 7.69
C THR A 460 -23.19 23.12 8.22
N GLY A 461 -22.88 22.45 9.33
CA GLY A 461 -23.64 21.31 9.83
C GLY A 461 -22.80 20.46 10.77
N THR A 462 -23.34 19.43 11.40
CA THR A 462 -22.55 18.54 12.26
C THR A 462 -22.54 17.13 11.68
N TRP A 463 -21.35 16.64 11.33
CA TRP A 463 -21.15 15.30 10.79
C TRP A 463 -20.20 14.50 11.68
N THR A 464 -20.68 13.37 12.20
CA THR A 464 -19.87 12.44 12.98
C THR A 464 -18.98 11.60 12.07
N VAL A 465 -17.68 11.57 12.34
CA VAL A 465 -16.69 10.83 11.57
C VAL A 465 -16.22 9.60 12.35
N ASN A 466 -16.31 8.42 11.74
CA ASN A 466 -15.96 7.16 12.40
C ASN A 466 -14.46 6.87 12.26
N GLY A 467 -13.67 7.14 13.30
CA GLY A 467 -12.32 6.57 13.50
C GLY A 467 -11.27 6.89 12.43
N MET A 468 -11.47 7.90 11.57
CA MET A 468 -10.55 8.26 10.48
C MET A 468 -9.76 9.57 10.73
N LEU A 469 -9.97 10.25 11.86
CA LEU A 469 -9.40 11.59 12.11
C LEU A 469 -8.55 11.69 13.38
N PHE A 470 -7.61 10.77 13.58
CA PHE A 470 -6.71 10.75 14.74
C PHE A 470 -5.55 11.76 14.68
N SER A 471 -5.82 13.01 14.30
CA SER A 471 -4.84 14.09 14.49
C SER A 471 -5.23 14.98 15.65
N LYS A 472 -4.33 15.07 16.64
CA LYS A 472 -4.37 16.05 17.74
C LYS A 472 -3.80 17.42 17.35
N LYS A 473 -3.34 17.60 16.09
CA LYS A 473 -2.76 18.87 15.64
C LYS A 473 -3.86 19.92 15.41
N PRO A 474 -3.66 21.19 15.83
CA PRO A 474 -4.62 22.27 15.60
C PRO A 474 -4.92 22.54 14.13
N LEU A 475 -3.92 22.36 13.26
CA LEU A 475 -4.06 22.52 11.81
C LEU A 475 -3.30 21.39 11.11
N VAL A 476 -3.92 20.78 10.10
CA VAL A 476 -3.32 19.71 9.30
C VAL A 476 -3.59 19.98 7.83
N ASN A 477 -2.54 19.97 7.01
CA ASN A 477 -2.71 19.90 5.56
C ASN A 477 -3.04 18.46 5.19
N ILE A 478 -4.23 18.23 4.64
CA ILE A 478 -4.70 16.90 4.20
C ILE A 478 -4.71 16.77 2.68
N THR A 479 -4.18 17.74 1.93
CA THR A 479 -4.16 17.73 0.46
C THR A 479 -3.52 16.47 -0.11
N ALA A 480 -2.48 15.95 0.55
CA ALA A 480 -1.79 14.73 0.13
C ALA A 480 -2.46 13.44 0.65
N ASN A 481 -3.43 13.55 1.58
CA ASN A 481 -4.18 12.42 2.12
C ASN A 481 -5.54 12.33 1.43
N GLN A 482 -5.52 11.82 0.21
CA GLN A 482 -6.70 11.75 -0.64
C GLN A 482 -7.83 10.89 -0.06
N ILE A 483 -7.50 9.84 0.71
CA ILE A 483 -8.50 8.96 1.34
C ILE A 483 -9.30 9.71 2.41
N SER A 484 -8.63 10.45 3.31
CA SER A 484 -9.33 11.26 4.30
C SER A 484 -10.05 12.45 3.67
N LEU A 485 -9.48 13.03 2.61
CA LEU A 485 -10.11 14.13 1.89
C LEU A 485 -11.38 13.70 1.16
N SER A 486 -11.37 12.60 0.41
CA SER A 486 -12.55 12.08 -0.30
C SER A 486 -13.66 11.73 0.69
N TYR A 487 -13.33 10.98 1.74
CA TYR A 487 -14.29 10.62 2.79
C TYR A 487 -14.95 11.85 3.44
N LEU A 488 -14.19 12.92 3.70
CA LEU A 488 -14.72 14.16 4.26
C LEU A 488 -15.58 14.92 3.27
N LEU A 489 -15.19 14.97 1.99
CA LEU A 489 -15.97 15.60 0.94
C LEU A 489 -17.29 14.86 0.72
N ASP A 490 -17.27 13.53 0.63
CA ASP A 490 -18.46 12.69 0.44
C ASP A 490 -19.45 12.93 1.59
N ILE A 491 -18.98 12.92 2.84
CA ILE A 491 -19.85 13.14 4.01
C ILE A 491 -20.47 14.53 4.05
N VAL A 492 -19.70 15.56 3.68
CA VAL A 492 -20.13 16.96 3.80
C VAL A 492 -20.92 17.44 2.58
N LEU A 493 -20.70 16.84 1.39
CA LEU A 493 -21.30 17.28 0.13
C LEU A 493 -22.43 16.36 -0.39
N ASP A 494 -22.46 15.05 -0.07
CA ASP A 494 -23.47 14.10 -0.58
C ASP A 494 -24.73 13.99 0.29
N ARG A 495 -25.07 15.00 1.10
CA ARG A 495 -26.38 15.10 1.77
C ARG A 495 -27.01 16.47 1.64
#